data_AF-A0A3D2QE95-F1
#
_entry.id   AF-A0A3D2QE95-F1
#
_cell.length_a   1.000
_cell.length_b   1.000
_cell.length_c   1.000
_cell.angle_alpha   90.00
_cell.angle_beta   90.00
_cell.angle_gamma   90.00
#
_symmetry.space_group_name_H-M   'P 1'
#
loop_
_entity.id
_entity.type
_entity.pdbx_description
1 polymer ?
#
loop_
_entity_poly.entity_id
_entity_poly.type
_entity_poly.pdbx_seq_one_letter_code
_entity_poly.pdbx_strand_id
1 'polypeptide(L)'
;MNSLRKADLKALIAAAVLFAIIYGLLQADVIGAFWELNLVLIGINIILATSLNMINGYTGQFSIGHAGFLAVGAYVGAIMTVKLGFNM
;
A
#
# COMPACT_ATOMS: atom_id res chain seq x y z
N MET A 1 -0.52 -30.38 12.34
CA MET A 1 -0.93 -28.96 12.52
C MET A 1 -0.47 -28.17 11.30
N ASN A 2 -1.42 -27.83 10.41
CA ASN A 2 -1.34 -27.49 8.98
C ASN A 2 -0.10 -26.73 8.47
N SER A 3 0.61 -27.35 7.52
CA SER A 3 1.70 -26.77 6.71
C SER A 3 1.35 -25.36 6.17
N LEU A 4 0.10 -25.18 5.74
CA LEU A 4 -0.45 -23.91 5.24
C LEU A 4 -0.28 -22.74 6.22
N ARG A 5 -0.67 -22.91 7.49
CA ARG A 5 -0.54 -21.85 8.52
C ARG A 5 0.90 -21.44 8.80
N LYS A 6 1.85 -22.37 8.68
CA LYS A 6 3.29 -22.06 8.85
C LYS A 6 3.85 -21.30 7.65
N ALA A 7 3.34 -21.57 6.44
CA ALA A 7 3.71 -20.85 5.24
C ALA A 7 3.16 -19.42 5.24
N ASP A 8 1.88 -19.25 5.60
CA ASP A 8 1.24 -17.93 5.72
C ASP A 8 1.95 -17.05 6.77
N LEU A 9 2.31 -17.66 7.91
CA LEU A 9 3.05 -16.95 8.96
C LEU A 9 4.44 -16.52 8.48
N LYS A 10 5.16 -17.38 7.75
CA LYS A 10 6.46 -17.02 7.15
C LYS A 10 6.32 -15.91 6.12
N ALA A 11 5.27 -15.93 5.30
CA ALA A 11 4.99 -14.89 4.31
C ALA A 11 4.67 -13.55 4.97
N LEU A 12 3.87 -13.55 6.04
CA LEU A 12 3.58 -12.35 6.83
C LEU A 12 4.85 -11.77 7.46
N ILE A 13 5.68 -12.62 8.06
CA ILE A 13 6.97 -12.20 8.64
C ILE A 13 7.89 -11.64 7.57
N ALA A 14 7.99 -12.30 6.40
CA ALA A 14 8.80 -11.81 5.29
C ALA A 14 8.33 -10.45 4.79
N ALA A 15 7.00 -10.23 4.65
CA ALA A 15 6.44 -8.95 4.26
C ALA A 15 6.73 -7.85 5.30
N ALA A 16 6.61 -8.17 6.60
CA ALA A 16 6.92 -7.23 7.67
C ALA A 16 8.42 -6.85 7.71
N VAL A 17 9.31 -7.83 7.51
CA VAL A 17 10.76 -7.59 7.42
C VAL A 17 11.09 -6.72 6.21
N LEU A 18 10.51 -7.01 5.04
CA LEU A 18 10.70 -6.20 3.84
C LEU A 18 10.26 -4.75 4.06
N PHE A 19 9.08 -4.54 4.68
CA PHE A 19 8.59 -3.21 5.02
C PHE A 19 9.53 -2.46 5.96
N ALA A 20 10.03 -3.13 7.00
CA ALA A 20 10.98 -2.53 7.95
C ALA A 20 12.30 -2.13 7.29
N ILE A 21 12.82 -2.94 6.37
CA ILE A 21 14.04 -2.63 5.61
C ILE A 21 13.81 -1.39 4.73
N ILE A 22 12.73 -1.37 3.96
CA ILE A 22 12.39 -0.23 3.08
C ILE A 22 12.23 1.06 3.89
N TYR A 23 11.52 0.99 5.03
CA TYR A 23 11.33 2.14 5.92
C TYR A 23 12.66 2.62 6.52
N GLY A 24 13.54 1.69 6.92
CA GLY A 24 14.88 2.04 7.39
C GLY A 24 15.74 2.71 6.31
N LEU A 25 15.61 2.29 5.05
CA LEU A 25 16.32 2.91 3.92
C LEU A 25 15.80 4.31 3.58
N LEU A 26 14.50 4.57 3.80
CA LEU A 26 13.90 5.90 3.67
C LEU A 26 14.44 6.84 4.75
N GLN A 27 14.47 6.39 6.02
CA GLN A 27 15.00 7.20 7.13
C GLN A 27 16.50 7.49 7.03
N ALA A 28 17.24 6.67 6.29
CA ALA A 28 18.67 6.86 6.06
C ALA A 28 18.97 7.83 4.88
N ASP A 29 17.95 8.46 4.29
CA ASP A 29 18.04 9.35 3.11
C ASP A 29 18.73 8.70 1.88
N VAL A 30 18.85 7.38 1.85
CA VAL A 30 19.41 6.63 0.70
C VAL A 30 18.42 6.66 -0.47
N ILE A 31 17.13 6.67 -0.16
CA ILE A 31 16.03 6.77 -1.11
C ILE A 31 15.57 8.23 -1.14
N GLY A 32 15.99 8.99 -2.14
CA GLY A 32 15.59 10.38 -2.28
C GLY A 32 14.09 10.56 -2.60
N ALA A 33 13.58 11.79 -2.41
CA ALA A 33 12.15 12.15 -2.53
C ALA A 33 11.46 11.69 -3.83
N PHE A 34 12.17 11.64 -4.95
CA PHE A 34 11.62 11.11 -6.21
C PHE A 34 11.26 9.62 -6.11
N TRP A 35 12.15 8.83 -5.51
CA TRP A 35 11.96 7.39 -5.38
C TRP A 35 10.94 7.05 -4.29
N GLU A 36 10.89 7.86 -3.24
CA GLU A 36 9.85 7.75 -2.20
C GLU A 36 8.44 7.90 -2.80
N LEU A 37 8.20 8.98 -3.57
CA LEU A 37 6.91 9.20 -4.20
C LEU A 37 6.54 8.06 -5.16
N ASN A 38 7.50 7.55 -5.93
CA ASN A 38 7.29 6.39 -6.80
C ASN A 38 6.93 5.13 -5.99
N LEU A 39 7.59 4.89 -4.85
CA LEU A 39 7.28 3.74 -4.00
C LEU A 39 5.84 3.80 -3.48
N VAL A 40 5.40 4.98 -3.06
CA VAL A 40 4.02 5.23 -2.60
C VAL A 40 3.03 4.98 -3.75
N LEU A 41 3.31 5.51 -4.95
CA LEU A 41 2.46 5.27 -6.12
C LEU A 41 2.40 3.79 -6.50
N ILE A 42 3.50 3.05 -6.42
CA ILE A 42 3.51 1.60 -6.66
C ILE A 42 2.60 0.90 -5.66
N GLY A 43 2.70 1.23 -4.36
CA GLY A 43 1.85 0.67 -3.32
C GLY A 43 0.35 0.91 -3.59
N ILE A 44 0.00 2.16 -3.92
CA ILE A 44 -1.37 2.54 -4.27
C ILE A 44 -1.88 1.73 -5.47
N ASN A 45 -1.08 1.61 -6.53
CA ASN A 45 -1.46 0.87 -7.73
C ASN A 45 -1.61 -0.63 -7.48
N ILE A 46 -0.78 -1.24 -6.61
CA ILE A 46 -0.93 -2.65 -6.21
C ILE A 46 -2.26 -2.86 -5.47
N ILE A 47 -2.61 -1.97 -4.52
CA ILE A 47 -3.88 -2.05 -3.79
C ILE A 47 -5.06 -1.92 -4.77
N LEU A 48 -4.96 -0.98 -5.72
CA LEU A 48 -5.99 -0.77 -6.74
C LEU A 48 -6.16 -1.98 -7.66
N ALA A 49 -5.05 -2.53 -8.16
CA ALA A 49 -5.06 -3.68 -9.05
C ALA A 49 -5.60 -4.93 -8.34
N THR A 50 -5.18 -5.19 -7.10
CA THR A 50 -5.64 -6.36 -6.33
C THR A 50 -7.12 -6.26 -5.97
N SER A 51 -7.59 -5.09 -5.55
CA SER A 51 -9.00 -4.83 -5.25
C SER A 51 -9.88 -4.93 -6.50
N LEU A 52 -9.44 -4.35 -7.63
CA LEU A 52 -10.16 -4.46 -8.90
C LEU A 52 -10.20 -5.90 -9.41
N ASN A 53 -9.09 -6.63 -9.31
CA ASN A 53 -9.05 -8.05 -9.65
C ASN A 53 -9.99 -8.88 -8.77
N MET A 54 -10.19 -8.48 -7.51
CA MET A 54 -11.11 -9.19 -6.63
C MET A 54 -12.57 -9.02 -7.08
N ILE A 55 -12.97 -7.80 -7.44
CA ILE A 55 -14.34 -7.50 -7.87
C ILE A 55 -14.58 -7.98 -9.30
N ASN A 56 -13.79 -7.50 -10.26
CA ASN A 56 -14.00 -7.84 -11.66
C ASN A 56 -13.68 -9.32 -11.94
N GLY A 57 -12.68 -9.88 -11.24
CA GLY A 57 -12.22 -11.25 -11.47
C GLY A 57 -13.06 -12.32 -10.76
N TYR A 58 -13.39 -12.15 -9.47
CA TYR A 58 -14.15 -13.17 -8.73
C TYR A 58 -15.66 -12.96 -8.73
N THR A 59 -16.15 -11.71 -8.72
CA THR A 59 -17.60 -11.43 -8.69
C THR A 59 -18.16 -11.01 -10.05
N GLY A 60 -17.31 -10.67 -11.02
CA GLY A 60 -17.71 -10.32 -12.38
C GLY A 60 -18.43 -8.97 -12.51
N GLN A 61 -18.38 -8.13 -11.47
CA GLN A 61 -19.05 -6.82 -11.46
C GLN A 61 -18.13 -5.72 -11.96
N PHE A 62 -18.66 -4.75 -12.72
CA PHE A 62 -17.87 -3.62 -13.20
C PHE A 62 -17.68 -2.58 -12.08
N SER A 63 -16.44 -2.38 -11.62
CA SER A 63 -16.17 -1.42 -10.55
C SER A 63 -15.97 0.02 -11.07
N ILE A 64 -16.95 0.90 -10.84
CA ILE A 64 -16.87 2.35 -11.15
C ILE A 64 -16.39 3.16 -9.93
N GLY A 65 -16.53 2.62 -8.71
CA GLY A 65 -16.24 3.33 -7.46
C GLY A 65 -14.75 3.44 -7.07
N HIS A 66 -13.86 2.70 -7.74
CA HIS A 66 -12.43 2.62 -7.37
C HIS A 66 -11.72 3.98 -7.40
N ALA A 67 -11.98 4.79 -8.42
CA ALA A 67 -11.41 6.14 -8.52
C ALA A 67 -11.95 7.06 -7.40
N GLY A 68 -13.21 6.87 -6.99
CA GLY A 68 -13.82 7.60 -5.89
C GLY A 68 -13.17 7.27 -4.55
N PHE A 69 -12.96 5.99 -4.25
CA PHE A 69 -12.27 5.58 -3.02
C PHE A 69 -10.81 6.02 -2.98
N LEU A 70 -10.11 5.98 -4.12
CA LEU A 70 -8.77 6.53 -4.25
C LEU A 70 -8.74 8.03 -3.94
N ALA A 71 -9.66 8.80 -4.52
CA ALA A 71 -9.73 10.25 -4.33
C ALA A 71 -10.02 10.62 -2.87
N VAL A 72 -10.95 9.91 -2.21
CA VAL A 72 -11.26 10.13 -0.79
C VAL A 72 -10.05 9.82 0.08
N GLY A 73 -9.35 8.70 -0.15
CA GLY A 73 -8.15 8.35 0.60
C GLY A 73 -7.02 9.37 0.43
N ALA A 74 -6.78 9.83 -0.80
CA ALA A 74 -5.77 10.86 -1.08
C ALA A 74 -6.12 12.19 -0.38
N TYR A 75 -7.39 12.59 -0.39
CA TYR A 75 -7.85 13.82 0.27
C TYR A 75 -7.71 13.74 1.80
N VAL A 76 -8.04 12.60 2.41
CA VAL A 76 -7.83 12.38 3.85
C VAL A 76 -6.34 12.42 4.18
N GLY A 77 -5.49 11.77 3.37
CA GLY A 77 -4.02 11.85 3.49
C GLY A 77 -3.52 13.29 3.47
N ALA A 78 -3.92 14.07 2.47
CA ALA A 78 -3.54 15.47 2.33
C ALA A 78 -4.01 16.33 3.53
N ILE A 79 -5.22 16.11 4.04
CA ILE A 79 -5.70 16.81 5.25
C ILE A 79 -4.86 16.45 6.47
N MET A 80 -4.49 15.18 6.65
CA MET A 80 -3.67 14.77 7.79
C MET A 80 -2.29 15.42 7.74
N THR A 81 -1.64 15.47 6.57
CA THR A 81 -0.35 16.16 6.41
C THR A 81 -0.48 17.66 6.67
N VAL A 82 -1.44 18.32 6.02
CA VAL A 82 -1.56 19.80 6.03
C VAL A 82 -2.11 20.33 7.36
N LYS A 83 -3.08 19.65 7.97
CA LYS A 83 -3.78 20.16 9.17
C LYS A 83 -3.31 19.55 10.49
N LEU A 84 -2.84 18.30 10.49
CA LEU A 84 -2.39 17.64 11.72
C LEU A 84 -0.88 17.73 11.93
N GLY A 85 -0.15 18.38 11.01
CA GLY A 85 1.30 18.58 11.15
C GLY A 85 2.11 17.28 11.06
N PHE A 86 1.53 16.22 10.50
CA PHE A 86 2.29 15.03 10.12
C PHE A 86 3.20 15.43 8.95
N ASN A 87 4.46 15.76 9.24
CA ASN A 87 5.49 15.79 8.22
C ASN A 87 5.67 14.34 7.73
N MET A 88 5.27 14.11 6.48
CA MET A 88 5.67 12.93 5.73
C MET A 88 7.15 13.06 5.39
#